data_AF-A0A4Q0Z3J1-F1
#
_entry.id   AF-A0A4Q0Z3J1-F1
#
_cell.length_a   1.000
_cell.length_b   1.000
_cell.length_c   1.000
_cell.angle_alpha   90.00
_cell.angle_beta   90.00
_cell.angle_gamma   90.00
#
_symmetry.space_group_name_H-M   'P 1'
#
loop_
_entity.id
_entity.type
_entity.pdbx_description
1 polymer ?
#
loop_
_entity_poly.entity_id
_entity_poly.type
_entity_poly.pdbx_seq_one_letter_code
_entity_poly.pdbx_strand_id
1 'polypeptide(L)' 'MYNPISCEFFDQLDIAIQRKIPSTIVYFNQEDILTVKGLVNALVVIKGKEYLLLNNKQKIRLDLIVSFNGKKYIEI' A
#
# COMPACT_ATOMS: atom_id res chain seq x y z
N MET A 1 12.90 -7.05 15.40
CA MET A 1 13.06 -7.83 14.15
C MET A 1 12.45 -7.02 13.03
N TYR A 2 13.22 -6.66 12.00
CA TYR A 2 12.69 -5.99 10.83
C TYR A 2 11.92 -7.05 10.05
N ASN A 3 10.59 -7.06 10.13
CA ASN A 3 9.79 -7.94 9.28
C ASN A 3 9.96 -7.40 7.86
N PRO A 4 10.71 -8.08 6.97
CA PRO A 4 10.76 -7.65 5.59
C PRO A 4 9.32 -7.68 5.11
N ILE A 5 8.87 -6.57 4.53
CA ILE A 5 7.61 -6.54 3.81
C ILE A 5 7.65 -7.76 2.87
N SER A 6 6.75 -8.73 3.09
CA SER A 6 6.83 -10.02 2.41
C SER A 6 6.94 -9.78 0.91
N CYS A 7 7.90 -10.43 0.23
CA CYS A 7 8.01 -10.34 -1.24
C CYS A 7 6.66 -10.53 -1.93
N GLU A 8 5.81 -11.40 -1.38
CA GLU A 8 4.45 -11.63 -1.86
C GLU A 8 3.55 -10.38 -1.89
N PHE A 9 3.74 -9.43 -0.97
CA PHE A 9 3.01 -8.16 -0.99
C PHE A 9 3.50 -7.27 -2.12
N PHE A 10 4.81 -7.19 -2.28
CA PHE A 10 5.44 -6.44 -3.37
C PHE A 10 5.03 -6.99 -4.73
N ASP A 11 5.06 -8.31 -4.91
CA ASP A 11 4.61 -8.98 -6.13
C ASP A 11 3.12 -8.72 -6.39
N GLN A 12 2.26 -8.79 -5.37
CA GLN A 12 0.84 -8.48 -5.53
C GLN A 12 0.60 -7.02 -5.89
N LEU A 13 1.38 -6.11 -5.30
CA LEU A 13 1.35 -4.69 -5.64
C LEU A 13 1.79 -4.45 -7.08
N ASP A 14 2.89 -5.06 -7.51
CA ASP A 14 3.40 -4.93 -8.86
C ASP A 14 2.40 -5.47 -9.89
N ILE A 15 1.80 -6.64 -9.60
CA ILE A 15 0.71 -7.20 -10.41
C ILE A 15 -0.49 -6.24 -10.44
N ALA A 16 -0.88 -5.67 -9.29
CA ALA A 16 -1.99 -4.72 -9.23
C ALA A 16 -1.71 -3.43 -10.00
N ILE A 17 -0.46 -2.95 -10.01
CA ILE A 17 0.01 -1.81 -10.79
C ILE A 17 -0.04 -2.13 -12.29
N GLN A 18 0.61 -3.21 -12.71
CA GLN A 18 0.72 -3.61 -14.11
C GLN A 18 -0.66 -3.89 -14.71
N ARG A 19 -1.51 -4.63 -13.99
CA ARG A 19 -2.86 -4.98 -14.43
C ARG A 19 -3.88 -3.88 -14.18
N LYS A 20 -3.49 -2.77 -13.54
CA LYS A 20 -4.38 -1.67 -13.14
C LYS A 20 -5.62 -2.23 -12.42
N ILE A 21 -5.39 -3.06 -11.40
CA ILE A 21 -6.46 -3.67 -10.63
C ILE A 21 -6.96 -2.65 -9.60
N PRO A 22 -8.28 -2.35 -9.58
CA PRO A 22 -8.85 -1.49 -8.55
C PRO A 22 -8.63 -2.15 -7.19
N SER A 23 -7.86 -1.49 -6.35
CA SER A 23 -7.40 -2.05 -5.07
C SER A 23 -7.97 -1.22 -3.92
N THR A 24 -8.35 -1.92 -2.85
CA THR A 24 -8.79 -1.28 -1.61
C THR A 24 -7.61 -1.25 -0.64
N ILE A 25 -7.14 -0.07 -0.26
CA ILE A 25 -6.04 0.11 0.68
C ILE A 25 -6.60 0.66 1.98
N VAL A 26 -6.31 0.00 3.08
CA VAL A 26 -6.62 0.41 4.43
C VAL A 26 -5.32 0.81 5.10
N TYR A 27 -5.23 2.05 5.57
CA TYR A 27 -4.02 2.61 6.15
C TYR A 27 -4.32 3.43 7.40
N PHE A 28 -3.34 3.51 8.29
CA PHE A 28 -3.42 4.30 9.51
C PHE A 28 -3.03 5.75 9.21
N ASN A 29 -3.88 6.69 9.58
CA ASN A 29 -3.61 8.11 9.45
C ASN A 29 -3.76 8.79 10.81
N GLN A 30 -2.61 8.98 11.47
CA GLN A 30 -2.44 9.62 12.79
C GLN A 30 -3.21 8.96 13.94
N GLU A 31 -4.54 8.95 13.89
CA GLU A 31 -5.45 8.38 14.90
C GLU A 31 -6.58 7.51 14.29
N ASP A 32 -6.83 7.60 12.97
CA ASP A 32 -7.92 6.89 12.30
C ASP A 32 -7.42 5.90 11.25
N ILE A 33 -8.16 4.81 11.09
CA ILE A 33 -7.98 3.85 9.99
C ILE A 33 -8.79 4.35 8.80
N LEU A 34 -8.10 4.84 7.77
CA LEU A 34 -8.72 5.27 6.54
C LEU A 34 -8.71 4.16 5.51
N THR A 35 -9.82 4.03 4.79
CA THR A 35 -9.93 3.13 3.64
C THR A 35 -10.05 3.94 2.37
N VAL A 36 -9.14 3.71 1.43
CA VAL A 36 -9.19 4.28 0.09
C VAL A 36 -9.41 3.16 -0.93
N LYS A 37 -10.24 3.41 -1.92
CA LYS A 37 -10.35 2.56 -3.11
C LYS A 37 -9.80 3.32 -4.29
N GLY A 38 -8.85 2.72 -4.98
CA GLY A 38 -8.24 3.36 -6.14
C GLY A 38 -7.33 2.43 -6.91
N LEU A 39 -6.89 2.92 -8.06
CA LEU A 39 -5.92 2.20 -8.87
C LEU A 39 -4.53 2.57 -8.38
N VAL A 40 -3.76 1.55 -8.01
CA VAL A 40 -2.35 1.76 -7.72
C VAL A 40 -1.65 2.09 -9.03
N ASN A 41 -1.06 3.27 -9.08
CA ASN A 41 -0.36 3.76 -10.27
C ASN A 41 1.11 3.33 -10.27
N ALA A 42 1.81 3.49 -9.15
CA ALA A 42 3.20 3.08 -9.00
C ALA A 42 3.61 3.05 -7.52
N LEU A 43 4.69 2.35 -7.20
CA LEU A 43 5.35 2.44 -5.90
C LEU A 43 6.62 3.26 -6.04
N VAL A 44 6.79 4.26 -5.18
CA VAL A 44 7.92 5.21 -5.22
C VAL A 44 8.63 5.26 -3.88
N VAL A 45 9.95 5.24 -3.89
CA VAL A 45 10.76 5.37 -2.67
C VAL A 45 11.22 6.82 -2.54
N ILE A 46 10.81 7.49 -1.47
CA ILE A 46 11.17 8.88 -1.19
C ILE A 46 11.88 8.92 0.15
N LYS A 47 13.14 9.35 0.16
CA LYS A 47 13.98 9.43 1.37
C LYS A 47 14.07 8.10 2.16
N GLY A 48 14.19 6.98 1.44
CA GLY A 48 14.28 5.64 2.03
C GLY A 48 12.96 5.11 2.61
N LYS A 49 11.84 5.79 2.37
CA LYS A 49 10.51 5.32 2.73
C LYS A 49 9.70 5.01 1.47
N GLU A 50 8.96 3.92 1.50
CA GLU A 50 8.14 3.47 0.38
C GLU A 50 6.77 4.13 0.43
N TYR A 51 6.35 4.65 -0.72
CA TYR A 51 5.07 5.32 -0.92
C TYR A 51 4.33 4.69 -2.09
N LEU A 52 3.08 4.38 -1.84
CA LEU A 52 2.11 3.93 -2.80
C LEU A 52 1.46 5.13 -3.48
N LEU A 53 1.67 5.26 -4.79
CA LEU A 53 1.13 6.31 -5.62
C LEU A 53 -0.18 5.81 -6.24
N LEU A 54 -1.28 6.47 -5.95
CA LEU A 54 -2.59 6.18 -6.50
C LEU A 54 -2.87 7.04 -7.74
N ASN A 55 -3.78 6.58 -8.59
CA ASN A 55 -4.25 7.33 -9.77
C ASN A 55 -4.86 8.69 -9.43
N ASN A 56 -5.41 8.84 -8.22
CA ASN A 56 -5.98 10.08 -7.69
C ASN A 56 -4.91 11.07 -7.17
N LYS A 57 -3.62 10.85 -7.49
CA LYS A 57 -2.45 11.60 -7.00
C LYS A 57 -2.21 11.50 -5.49
N GLN A 58 -2.97 10.68 -4.75
CA GLN A 58 -2.65 10.40 -3.35
C GLN A 58 -1.38 9.56 -3.24
N LYS A 59 -0.63 9.84 -2.19
CA LYS A 59 0.58 9.10 -1.81
C LYS A 59 0.38 8.56 -0.42
N ILE A 60 0.45 7.25 -0.26
CA ILE A 60 0.23 6.56 1.02
C ILE A 60 1.53 5.89 1.41
N ARG A 61 2.02 6.09 2.64
CA ARG A 61 3.21 5.36 3.10
C ARG A 61 2.88 3.88 3.24
N LEU A 62 3.71 3.01 2.66
CA LEU A 62 3.57 1.55 2.81
C LEU A 62 3.59 1.13 4.26
N ASP A 63 4.47 1.75 5.04
CA ASP A 63 4.64 1.55 6.49
C ASP A 63 3.36 1.78 7.31
N LEU A 64 2.39 2.53 6.78
CA LEU A 64 1.10 2.78 7.44
C LEU A 64 -0.03 1.88 6.92
N ILE A 65 0.23 1.01 5.94
CA ILE A 65 -0.80 0.19 5.32
C ILE A 65 -1.11 -1.02 6.20
N VAL A 66 -2.31 -1.04 6.74
CA VAL A 66 -2.81 -2.12 7.57
C VAL A 66 -3.27 -3.30 6.70
N SER A 67 -4.01 -3.00 5.63
CA SER A 67 -4.56 -4.01 4.72
C SER A 67 -4.58 -3.53 3.28
N PHE A 68 -4.34 -4.45 2.35
CA PHE A 68 -4.45 -4.23 0.91
C PHE A 68 -5.30 -5.33 0.29
N ASN A 69 -6.34 -4.92 -0.39
CA ASN A 69 -7.31 -5.78 -1.07
C ASN A 69 -7.89 -6.89 -0.16
N GLY A 70 -8.14 -6.57 1.11
CA GLY A 70 -8.67 -7.52 2.10
C GLY A 70 -7.64 -8.41 2.79
N LYS A 71 -6.38 -8.43 2.32
CA LYS A 71 -5.27 -9.08 3.03
C LYS A 71 -4.68 -8.12 4.06
N LYS A 72 -4.49 -8.56 5.31
CA LYS A 72 -3.81 -7.77 6.36
C LYS A 72 -2.30 -8.01 6.27
N TYR A 73 -1.53 -6.95 6.45
CA TYR A 73 -0.06 -6.97 6.36
C TYR A 73 0.62 -6.56 7.65
N ILE A 74 -0.06 -5.75 8.46
CA ILE A 74 0.40 -5.41 9.81
C ILE A 74 -0.39 -6.28 10.79
N GLU A 75 0.30 -7.15 11.52
CA GLU A 75 -0.22 -7.66 12.79
C GLU A 75 -0.12 -6.51 13.81
N ILE A 76 -1.28 -5.98 14.17
CA ILE A 76 -1.49 -5.05 15.28
C ILE A 76 -1.53 -5.80 16.60
#